data_AF-A0A6P5FRC3-F1
#
_entry.id   AF-A0A6P5FRC3-F1
#
_cell.length_a   1.000
_cell.length_b   1.000
_cell.length_c   1.000
_cell.angle_alpha   90.00
_cell.angle_beta   90.00
_cell.angle_gamma   90.00
#
_symmetry.space_group_name_H-M   'P 1'
#
loop_
_entity.id
_entity.type
_entity.pdbx_description
1 polymer ?
#
loop_
_entity_poly.entity_id
_entity_poly.type
_entity_poly.pdbx_seq_one_letter_code
_entity_poly.pdbx_strand_id
1 'polypeptide(L)'
;MLATRGATPKPYLLPFLPSMSISSTSPSSSPARPRGGGGGGGRRPKKKVYHRERELDHAVDLQKKPYLLLRLRSLILSSSASSMSRPLLLRDLEKEVGFVQKWTFLSLIQRHPSVFKVSGGGGGGGPIAVRLTEKAARISDEEALARALMEPILVRNLRKLLMMSMDCRIPLEKIELIAPELGLPPTFKTCLIPGYPQFFSVQNIRGVEYLCLESWDSSLAITTREEKLDLETIPVDAKKSFSKDGNFLGPFAFKLKFPAGFRPNKKYIEEVLKWQKMAFPSPYLNARQFEPATPQARKRAVAVLHELLSLTMEKRLTSDKLDAFHNEYKLPCKLLLCLVKNHGIFYITNKGARSTVFLKEAYDGHNLLDKCPLLKFYDRFVSLIGRPCFDASNSVQV
;
A
#
# COMPACT_ATOMS: atom_id res chain seq x y z
N MET A 1 -38.83 -31.56 -34.13
CA MET A 1 -39.10 -30.33 -33.38
C MET A 1 -39.03 -30.64 -31.89
N LEU A 2 -38.04 -30.12 -31.18
CA LEU A 2 -38.07 -29.79 -29.74
C LEU A 2 -36.70 -29.20 -29.37
N ALA A 3 -36.68 -27.89 -29.21
CA ALA A 3 -35.49 -27.11 -28.87
C ALA A 3 -35.33 -27.07 -27.35
N THR A 4 -34.21 -27.56 -26.82
CA THR A 4 -33.81 -27.35 -25.42
C THR A 4 -32.84 -26.17 -25.36
N ARG A 5 -33.32 -25.05 -24.84
CA ARG A 5 -32.55 -23.83 -24.55
C ARG A 5 -31.55 -24.10 -23.41
N GLY A 6 -30.29 -23.73 -23.65
CA GLY A 6 -29.21 -23.74 -22.65
C GLY A 6 -29.44 -22.70 -21.55
N ALA A 7 -29.25 -23.11 -20.31
CA ALA A 7 -29.23 -22.24 -19.13
C ALA A 7 -27.84 -21.59 -19.01
N THR A 8 -27.81 -20.26 -19.01
CA THR A 8 -26.64 -19.46 -18.65
C THR A 8 -26.50 -19.39 -17.12
N PRO A 9 -25.28 -19.52 -16.56
CA PRO A 9 -25.07 -19.32 -15.13
C PRO A 9 -25.12 -17.82 -14.79
N LYS A 10 -25.99 -17.45 -13.85
CA LYS A 10 -26.11 -16.09 -13.29
C LYS A 10 -24.86 -15.76 -12.45
N PRO A 11 -24.34 -14.52 -12.51
CA PRO A 11 -23.27 -14.08 -11.61
C PRO A 11 -23.78 -13.95 -10.19
N TYR A 12 -23.05 -14.53 -9.23
CA TYR A 12 -23.29 -14.37 -7.80
C TYR A 12 -23.03 -12.92 -7.39
N LEU A 13 -24.09 -12.12 -7.33
CA LEU A 13 -24.11 -10.84 -6.62
C LEU A 13 -23.94 -11.12 -5.12
N LEU A 14 -22.79 -10.75 -4.56
CA LEU A 14 -22.59 -10.70 -3.12
C LEU A 14 -23.54 -9.64 -2.52
N PRO A 15 -24.26 -9.95 -1.43
CA PRO A 15 -25.15 -8.98 -0.81
C PRO A 15 -24.35 -7.83 -0.20
N PHE A 16 -24.73 -6.61 -0.56
CA PHE A 16 -24.34 -5.37 0.11
C PHE A 16 -24.63 -5.49 1.61
N LEU A 17 -23.58 -5.56 2.43
CA LEU A 17 -23.71 -5.47 3.88
C LEU A 17 -23.79 -3.98 4.30
N PRO A 18 -24.59 -3.65 5.34
CA PRO A 18 -24.90 -2.28 5.69
C PRO A 18 -23.67 -1.54 6.23
N SER A 19 -23.60 -0.24 5.89
CA SER A 19 -22.57 0.68 6.34
C SER A 19 -22.43 0.66 7.87
N MET A 20 -21.22 0.42 8.36
CA MET A 20 -20.93 0.62 9.78
C MET A 20 -20.97 2.13 10.06
N SER A 21 -22.02 2.59 10.72
CA SER A 21 -22.14 3.96 11.20
C SER A 21 -21.09 4.25 12.27
N ILE A 22 -20.15 5.14 11.93
CA ILE A 22 -19.13 5.66 12.84
C ILE A 22 -19.73 6.88 13.53
N SER A 23 -20.32 6.70 14.71
CA SER A 23 -20.88 7.80 15.50
C SER A 23 -19.75 8.61 16.16
N SER A 24 -19.67 9.90 15.85
CA SER A 24 -18.94 10.91 16.62
C SER A 24 -19.81 11.40 17.77
N THR A 25 -19.32 11.36 19.01
CA THR A 25 -19.97 12.05 20.14
C THR A 25 -18.98 12.99 20.80
N SER A 26 -19.25 14.29 20.66
CA SER A 26 -18.78 15.38 21.52
C SER A 26 -19.71 15.49 22.75
N PRO A 27 -19.23 15.89 23.94
CA PRO A 27 -20.05 15.93 25.15
C PRO A 27 -20.75 17.29 25.30
N SER A 28 -22.08 17.30 25.36
CA SER A 28 -22.87 18.43 25.87
C SER A 28 -23.60 18.02 27.14
N SER A 29 -23.46 18.86 28.17
CA SER A 29 -23.99 18.73 29.53
C SER A 29 -25.50 18.99 29.63
N SER A 30 -26.25 18.12 30.33
CA SER A 30 -27.45 18.46 31.14
C SER A 30 -27.95 17.25 31.95
N PRO A 31 -28.34 17.38 33.25
CA PRO A 31 -29.16 16.41 34.00
C PRO A 31 -30.56 17.01 34.32
N ALA A 32 -31.66 16.36 34.74
CA ALA A 32 -32.05 15.00 35.18
C ALA A 32 -33.60 14.87 35.01
N ARG A 33 -34.23 13.68 34.83
CA ARG A 33 -34.83 12.72 35.82
C ARG A 33 -35.96 11.94 35.07
N PRO A 34 -36.65 10.90 35.64
CA PRO A 34 -36.34 9.97 36.72
C PRO A 34 -36.53 8.47 36.32
N ARG A 35 -36.33 7.60 37.33
CA ARG A 35 -36.25 6.13 37.36
C ARG A 35 -37.45 5.36 36.78
N GLY A 36 -37.15 4.18 36.21
CA GLY A 36 -38.11 3.07 36.07
C GLY A 36 -37.46 1.77 35.57
N GLY A 37 -37.71 0.67 36.30
CA GLY A 37 -37.79 -0.69 35.74
C GLY A 37 -36.51 -1.51 35.61
N GLY A 38 -36.38 -2.54 36.47
CA GLY A 38 -35.37 -3.58 36.36
C GLY A 38 -35.60 -4.51 35.16
N GLY A 39 -34.50 -5.05 34.63
CA GLY A 39 -34.48 -6.09 33.60
C GLY A 39 -33.06 -6.56 33.36
N GLY A 40 -32.82 -7.87 33.49
CA GLY A 40 -31.51 -8.52 33.42
C GLY A 40 -30.70 -8.08 32.20
N GLY A 41 -29.68 -7.25 32.45
CA GLY A 41 -28.82 -6.72 31.40
C GLY A 41 -27.78 -7.73 30.98
N GLY A 42 -28.09 -8.57 29.99
CA GLY A 42 -27.08 -9.19 29.16
C GLY A 42 -26.12 -8.08 28.68
N ARG A 43 -24.89 -8.08 29.18
CA ARG A 43 -23.89 -7.05 28.85
C ARG A 43 -23.71 -7.03 27.34
N ARG A 44 -24.32 -6.05 26.67
CA ARG A 44 -24.01 -5.73 25.28
C ARG A 44 -22.48 -5.66 25.16
N PRO A 45 -21.86 -6.36 24.19
CA PRO A 45 -20.42 -6.30 24.02
C PRO A 45 -20.01 -4.83 23.91
N LYS A 46 -19.12 -4.37 24.81
CA LYS A 46 -18.61 -3.00 24.75
C LYS A 46 -18.07 -2.77 23.33
N LYS A 47 -18.64 -1.80 22.61
CA LYS A 47 -18.16 -1.43 21.27
C LYS A 47 -16.66 -1.16 21.38
N LYS A 48 -15.83 -1.93 20.68
CA LYS A 48 -14.40 -1.66 20.61
C LYS A 48 -14.22 -0.34 19.87
N VAL A 49 -13.68 0.66 20.53
CA VAL A 49 -13.42 1.97 19.95
C VAL A 49 -12.21 1.84 19.04
N TYR A 50 -12.39 2.13 17.76
CA TYR A 50 -11.30 2.26 16.82
C TYR A 50 -10.74 3.68 16.88
N HIS A 51 -9.47 3.83 17.27
CA HIS A 51 -8.81 5.12 17.37
C HIS A 51 -8.28 5.55 16.01
N ARG A 52 -8.73 6.72 15.51
CA ARG A 52 -8.27 7.26 14.23
C ARG A 52 -6.91 7.95 14.37
N GLU A 53 -6.06 7.80 13.36
CA GLU A 53 -4.76 8.45 13.26
C GLU A 53 -4.81 9.51 12.17
N ARG A 54 -4.95 10.77 12.60
CA ARG A 54 -5.16 11.91 11.69
C ARG A 54 -4.01 12.10 10.72
N GLU A 55 -2.79 11.78 11.11
CA GLU A 55 -1.60 11.96 10.28
C GLU A 55 -1.54 10.96 9.14
N LEU A 56 -1.88 9.69 9.38
CA LEU A 56 -1.98 8.68 8.33
C LEU A 56 -3.20 8.92 7.42
N ASP A 57 -4.31 9.42 7.98
CA ASP A 57 -5.42 9.92 7.16
C ASP A 57 -4.98 11.08 6.25
N HIS A 58 -4.16 12.01 6.77
CA HIS A 58 -3.63 13.13 6.02
C HIS A 58 -2.64 12.67 4.93
N ALA A 59 -1.85 11.62 5.17
CA ALA A 59 -0.97 11.04 4.16
C ALA A 59 -1.71 10.62 2.88
N VAL A 60 -2.92 10.03 3.03
CA VAL A 60 -3.79 9.69 1.87
C VAL A 60 -4.19 10.94 1.09
N ASP A 61 -4.55 12.02 1.79
CA ASP A 61 -4.97 13.26 1.15
C ASP A 61 -3.80 13.97 0.45
N LEU A 62 -2.60 13.93 1.04
CA LEU A 62 -1.40 14.56 0.50
C LEU A 62 -0.94 13.96 -0.84
N GLN A 63 -1.28 12.70 -1.12
CA GLN A 63 -0.88 11.98 -2.34
C GLN A 63 -1.78 12.23 -3.56
N LYS A 64 -3.02 12.71 -3.35
CA LYS A 64 -3.99 12.92 -4.45
C LYS A 64 -3.44 13.85 -5.53
N LYS A 65 -2.80 14.95 -5.12
CA LYS A 65 -2.23 15.95 -6.03
C LYS A 65 -0.95 15.46 -6.74
N PRO A 66 0.06 14.90 -6.05
CA PRO A 66 1.18 14.19 -6.67
C PRO A 66 0.78 13.20 -7.76
N TYR A 67 -0.22 12.35 -7.47
CA TYR A 67 -0.72 11.37 -8.43
C TYR A 67 -1.22 12.03 -9.73
N LEU A 68 -2.00 13.11 -9.62
CA LEU A 68 -2.49 13.86 -10.79
C LEU A 68 -1.34 14.51 -11.58
N LEU A 69 -0.34 15.07 -10.89
CA LEU A 69 0.83 15.68 -11.56
C LEU A 69 1.62 14.65 -12.36
N LEU A 70 1.93 13.50 -11.76
CA LEU A 70 2.68 12.43 -12.40
C LEU A 70 1.89 11.80 -13.55
N ARG A 71 0.56 11.65 -13.39
CA ARG A 71 -0.31 11.16 -14.46
C ARG A 71 -0.33 12.12 -15.65
N LEU A 72 -0.46 13.44 -15.42
CA LEU A 72 -0.41 14.42 -16.50
C LEU A 72 0.94 14.42 -17.21
N ARG A 73 2.05 14.34 -16.45
CA ARG A 73 3.40 14.19 -17.00
C ARG A 73 3.48 12.96 -17.91
N SER A 74 3.02 11.81 -17.44
CA SER A 74 3.01 10.57 -18.22
C SER A 74 2.23 10.71 -19.54
N LEU A 75 1.06 11.35 -19.53
CA LEU A 75 0.26 11.62 -20.73
C LEU A 75 0.94 12.57 -21.73
N ILE A 76 1.65 13.59 -21.24
CA ILE A 76 2.39 14.50 -22.10
C ILE A 76 3.54 13.75 -22.79
N LEU A 77 4.27 12.93 -22.03
CA LEU A 77 5.41 12.17 -22.53
C LEU A 77 4.99 11.06 -23.51
N SER A 78 3.90 10.35 -23.23
CA SER A 78 3.38 9.30 -24.12
C SER A 78 2.92 9.88 -25.46
N SER A 79 2.28 11.06 -25.46
CA SER A 79 1.91 11.78 -26.68
C SER A 79 3.13 12.14 -27.53
N SER A 80 4.22 12.60 -26.90
CA SER A 80 5.46 12.96 -27.60
C SER A 80 6.30 11.78 -28.07
N ALA A 81 6.19 10.61 -27.42
CA ALA A 81 6.95 9.41 -27.78
C ALA A 81 6.36 8.64 -28.97
N SER A 82 5.10 8.92 -29.34
CA SER A 82 4.50 8.38 -30.57
C SER A 82 5.25 8.90 -31.80
N SER A 83 5.35 8.08 -32.86
CA SER A 83 6.10 8.33 -34.12
C SER A 83 5.86 9.68 -34.83
N MET A 84 4.90 10.48 -34.35
CA MET A 84 4.53 11.78 -34.87
C MET A 84 4.94 12.96 -33.97
N SER A 85 5.64 12.71 -32.84
CA SER A 85 6.12 13.72 -31.87
C SER A 85 5.10 14.84 -31.61
N ARG A 86 3.84 14.45 -31.37
CA ARG A 86 2.74 15.40 -31.28
C ARG A 86 2.58 15.86 -29.83
N PRO A 87 2.55 17.17 -29.55
CA PRO A 87 2.30 17.64 -28.19
C PRO A 87 0.87 17.30 -27.77
N LEU A 88 0.66 17.09 -26.47
CA LEU A 88 -0.67 16.78 -25.93
C LEU A 88 -1.61 17.96 -26.19
N LEU A 89 -2.64 17.76 -27.01
CA LEU A 89 -3.63 18.79 -27.32
C LEU A 89 -4.71 18.83 -26.23
N LEU A 90 -5.10 20.02 -25.79
CA LEU A 90 -6.15 20.17 -24.76
C LEU A 90 -7.49 19.56 -25.18
N ARG A 91 -7.79 19.53 -26.47
CA ARG A 91 -8.99 18.88 -27.03
C ARG A 91 -8.99 17.36 -26.84
N ASP A 92 -7.81 16.74 -26.82
CA ASP A 92 -7.67 15.28 -26.71
C ASP A 92 -7.63 14.83 -25.24
N LEU A 93 -7.36 15.74 -24.31
CA LEU A 93 -7.30 15.45 -22.86
C LEU A 93 -8.57 14.75 -22.35
N GLU A 94 -9.74 15.13 -22.85
CA GLU A 94 -11.00 14.48 -22.47
C GLU A 94 -11.03 12.98 -22.81
N LYS A 95 -10.45 12.59 -23.94
CA LYS A 95 -10.38 11.19 -24.37
C LYS A 95 -9.43 10.39 -23.47
N GLU A 96 -8.36 11.02 -23.00
CA GLU A 96 -7.33 10.38 -22.16
C GLU A 96 -7.75 10.21 -20.69
N VAL A 97 -8.47 11.20 -20.13
CA VAL A 97 -8.79 11.22 -18.68
C VAL A 97 -10.28 11.13 -18.35
N GLY A 98 -11.15 11.29 -19.35
CA GLY A 98 -12.60 11.37 -19.19
C GLY A 98 -13.11 12.77 -18.85
N PHE A 99 -14.40 13.00 -19.10
CA PHE A 99 -15.06 14.30 -18.99
C PHE A 99 -14.89 14.98 -17.61
N VAL A 100 -15.12 14.25 -16.52
CA VAL A 100 -15.06 14.81 -15.17
C VAL A 100 -13.63 15.19 -14.77
N GLN A 101 -12.64 14.33 -15.09
CA GLN A 101 -11.25 14.58 -14.69
C GLN A 101 -10.60 15.67 -15.55
N LYS A 102 -11.04 15.86 -16.80
CA LYS A 102 -10.55 16.92 -17.70
C LYS A 102 -10.46 18.28 -17.00
N TRP A 103 -11.51 18.70 -16.30
CA TRP A 103 -11.54 19.98 -15.58
C TRP A 103 -10.53 20.06 -14.43
N THR A 104 -10.29 18.93 -13.75
CA THR A 104 -9.27 18.83 -12.70
C THR A 104 -7.87 19.03 -13.28
N PHE A 105 -7.58 18.40 -14.42
CA PHE A 105 -6.30 18.55 -15.12
C PHE A 105 -6.12 19.96 -15.72
N LEU A 106 -7.19 20.57 -16.27
CA LEU A 106 -7.15 21.96 -16.74
C LEU A 106 -6.80 22.93 -15.59
N SER A 107 -7.45 22.78 -14.44
CA SER A 107 -7.13 23.56 -13.24
C SER A 107 -5.70 23.32 -12.75
N LEU A 108 -5.20 22.08 -12.84
CA LEU A 108 -3.83 21.73 -12.47
C LEU A 108 -2.80 22.40 -13.38
N ILE A 109 -3.05 22.42 -14.69
CA ILE A 109 -2.19 23.09 -15.69
C ILE A 109 -2.13 24.60 -15.39
N GLN A 110 -3.29 25.24 -15.20
CA GLN A 110 -3.38 26.67 -14.92
C GLN A 110 -2.70 27.07 -13.61
N ARG A 111 -2.81 26.25 -12.55
CA ARG A 111 -2.23 26.54 -11.23
C ARG A 111 -0.72 26.31 -11.14
N HIS A 112 -0.12 25.62 -12.11
CA HIS A 112 1.29 25.20 -12.06
C HIS A 112 2.08 25.54 -13.33
N PRO A 113 2.21 26.85 -13.67
CA PRO A 113 2.99 27.29 -14.83
C PRO A 113 4.48 26.99 -14.70
N SER A 114 4.98 26.72 -13.48
CA SER A 114 6.35 26.25 -13.25
C SER A 114 6.63 24.86 -13.82
N VAL A 115 5.59 24.04 -14.00
CA VAL A 115 5.67 22.65 -14.49
C VAL A 115 5.12 22.51 -15.90
N PHE A 116 4.01 23.18 -16.21
CA PHE A 116 3.31 23.03 -17.48
C PHE A 116 3.32 24.33 -18.28
N LYS A 117 3.72 24.23 -19.55
CA LYS A 117 3.69 25.31 -20.54
C LYS A 117 2.55 25.05 -21.51
N VAL A 118 1.65 26.02 -21.65
CA VAL A 118 0.61 26.02 -22.68
C VAL A 118 1.11 26.79 -23.90
N SER A 119 0.87 26.25 -25.08
CA SER A 119 1.28 26.82 -26.37
C SER A 119 0.14 26.73 -27.39
N GLY A 120 0.11 27.61 -28.39
CA GLY A 120 -0.96 27.69 -29.38
C GLY A 120 -2.16 28.56 -28.92
N GLY A 121 -3.16 28.72 -29.79
CA GLY A 121 -4.40 29.44 -29.47
C GLY A 121 -4.36 30.97 -29.58
N GLY A 122 -3.30 31.59 -30.12
CA GLY A 122 -3.24 33.03 -30.37
C GLY A 122 -2.51 33.39 -31.66
N GLY A 123 -3.05 34.34 -32.44
CA GLY A 123 -2.47 34.98 -33.64
C GLY A 123 -2.21 34.11 -34.87
N GLY A 124 -1.67 32.90 -34.68
CA GLY A 124 -1.20 31.99 -35.74
C GLY A 124 -1.99 30.68 -35.89
N GLY A 125 -3.22 30.59 -35.36
CA GLY A 125 -4.18 29.51 -35.68
C GLY A 125 -3.87 28.08 -35.19
N GLY A 126 -2.76 27.85 -34.50
CA GLY A 126 -2.38 26.51 -34.01
C GLY A 126 -3.25 26.00 -32.84
N PRO A 127 -3.49 24.68 -32.72
CA PRO A 127 -4.27 24.10 -31.64
C PRO A 127 -3.57 24.26 -30.28
N ILE A 128 -4.36 24.43 -29.21
CA ILE A 128 -3.81 24.61 -27.86
C ILE A 128 -3.21 23.29 -27.37
N ALA A 129 -1.92 23.32 -27.06
CA ALA A 129 -1.13 22.18 -26.65
C ALA A 129 -0.42 22.43 -25.32
N VAL A 130 -0.26 21.36 -24.53
CA VAL A 130 0.41 21.37 -23.23
C VAL A 130 1.72 20.62 -23.33
N ARG A 131 2.78 21.21 -22.79
CA ARG A 131 4.11 20.62 -22.69
C ARG A 131 4.65 20.80 -21.28
N LEU A 132 5.68 20.05 -20.93
CA LEU A 132 6.47 20.32 -19.73
C LEU A 132 7.34 21.56 -19.96
N THR A 133 7.62 22.31 -18.89
CA THR A 133 8.69 23.32 -18.90
C THR A 133 10.05 22.63 -19.04
N GLU A 134 11.08 23.35 -19.50
CA GLU A 134 12.44 22.78 -19.63
C GLU A 134 12.95 22.22 -18.30
N LYS A 135 12.69 22.92 -17.18
CA LYS A 135 13.04 22.45 -15.84
C LYS A 135 12.31 21.14 -15.49
N ALA A 136 11.01 21.05 -15.79
CA ALA A 136 10.24 19.84 -15.53
C ALA A 136 10.62 18.68 -16.47
N ALA A 137 11.01 18.97 -17.71
CA ALA A 137 11.51 17.98 -18.67
C ALA A 137 12.84 17.40 -18.20
N ARG A 138 13.82 18.23 -17.81
CA ARG A 138 15.11 17.77 -17.28
C ARG A 138 14.97 16.83 -16.09
N ILE A 139 14.09 17.15 -15.14
CA ILE A 139 13.81 16.25 -14.01
C ILE A 139 13.12 14.99 -14.53
N SER A 140 12.19 15.11 -15.48
CA SER A 140 11.49 13.95 -16.06
C SER A 140 12.44 12.93 -16.71
N ASP A 141 13.58 13.37 -17.25
CA ASP A 141 14.59 12.49 -17.84
C ASP A 141 15.28 11.60 -16.78
N GLU A 142 15.26 12.01 -15.51
CA GLU A 142 15.81 11.23 -14.39
C GLU A 142 14.97 9.98 -14.05
N GLU A 143 13.74 9.84 -14.57
CA GLU A 143 12.89 8.66 -14.30
C GLU A 143 13.56 7.38 -14.79
N ALA A 144 14.24 7.40 -15.94
CA ALA A 144 14.90 6.21 -16.49
C ALA A 144 15.96 5.67 -15.52
N LEU A 145 16.74 6.56 -14.92
CA LEU A 145 17.71 6.22 -13.89
C LEU A 145 17.02 5.67 -12.63
N ALA A 146 15.95 6.33 -12.16
CA ALA A 146 15.18 5.85 -11.02
C ALA A 146 14.60 4.44 -11.26
N ARG A 147 14.14 4.14 -12.48
CA ARG A 147 13.64 2.82 -12.89
C ARG A 147 14.75 1.77 -12.92
N ALA A 148 15.92 2.11 -13.47
CA ALA A 148 17.08 1.22 -13.46
C ALA A 148 17.52 0.88 -12.03
N LEU A 149 17.52 1.85 -11.11
CA LEU A 149 17.79 1.61 -9.69
C LEU A 149 16.69 0.79 -9.00
N MET A 150 15.45 0.85 -9.49
CA MET A 150 14.36 0.03 -8.95
C MET A 150 14.43 -1.43 -9.37
N GLU A 151 14.90 -1.72 -10.58
CA GLU A 151 14.88 -3.07 -11.15
C GLU A 151 15.41 -4.17 -10.20
N PRO A 152 16.61 -4.07 -9.59
CA PRO A 152 17.08 -5.08 -8.65
C PRO A 152 16.20 -5.22 -7.40
N ILE A 153 15.61 -4.12 -6.92
CA ILE A 153 14.67 -4.12 -5.78
C ILE A 153 13.37 -4.83 -6.18
N LEU A 154 12.86 -4.57 -7.38
CA LEU A 154 11.64 -5.22 -7.90
C LEU A 154 11.83 -6.72 -8.07
N VAL A 155 12.98 -7.16 -8.58
CA VAL A 155 13.33 -8.58 -8.72
C VAL A 155 13.41 -9.24 -7.34
N ARG A 156 14.12 -8.64 -6.38
CA ARG A 156 14.16 -9.12 -4.98
C ARG A 156 12.75 -9.23 -4.39
N ASN A 157 11.93 -8.19 -4.55
CA ASN A 157 10.58 -8.14 -3.98
C ASN A 157 9.65 -9.16 -4.63
N LEU A 158 9.72 -9.38 -5.94
CA LEU A 158 8.94 -10.41 -6.62
C LEU A 158 9.35 -11.81 -6.16
N ARG A 159 10.66 -12.07 -5.99
CA ARG A 159 11.14 -13.35 -5.42
C ARG A 159 10.57 -13.57 -4.03
N LYS A 160 10.68 -12.57 -3.13
CA LYS A 160 10.08 -12.64 -1.78
C LYS A 160 8.56 -12.84 -1.81
N LEU A 161 7.85 -12.13 -2.69
CA LEU A 161 6.39 -12.26 -2.88
C LEU A 161 6.00 -13.71 -3.22
N LEU A 162 6.71 -14.32 -4.18
CA LEU A 162 6.52 -15.71 -4.56
C LEU A 162 6.91 -16.68 -3.43
N MET A 163 8.05 -16.45 -2.77
CA MET A 163 8.54 -17.29 -1.67
C MET A 163 7.56 -17.35 -0.48
N MET A 164 6.76 -16.31 -0.24
CA MET A 164 5.72 -16.32 0.80
C MET A 164 4.49 -17.16 0.41
N SER A 165 4.29 -17.40 -0.89
CA SER A 165 3.14 -18.14 -1.40
C SER A 165 3.31 -19.65 -1.18
N MET A 166 2.18 -20.34 -0.97
CA MET A 166 2.15 -21.76 -0.62
C MET A 166 2.90 -22.68 -1.58
N ASP A 167 2.81 -22.38 -2.87
CA ASP A 167 3.33 -23.21 -3.96
C ASP A 167 4.43 -22.46 -4.74
N CYS A 168 5.02 -21.41 -4.15
CA CYS A 168 6.01 -20.54 -4.80
C CYS A 168 5.53 -19.97 -6.16
N ARG A 169 4.22 -19.76 -6.29
CA ARG A 169 3.56 -19.26 -7.50
C ARG A 169 2.35 -18.40 -7.18
N ILE A 170 2.09 -17.43 -8.04
CA ILE A 170 0.96 -16.50 -7.91
C ILE A 170 0.37 -16.25 -9.30
N PRO A 171 -0.97 -16.22 -9.46
CA PRO A 171 -1.59 -15.82 -10.72
C PRO A 171 -1.08 -14.45 -11.20
N LEU A 172 -0.70 -14.34 -12.48
CA LEU A 172 -0.16 -13.12 -13.07
C LEU A 172 -1.12 -11.93 -12.88
N GLU A 173 -2.42 -12.16 -13.04
CA GLU A 173 -3.47 -11.17 -12.86
C GLU A 173 -3.48 -10.55 -11.44
N LYS A 174 -3.15 -11.35 -10.42
CA LYS A 174 -3.05 -10.85 -9.03
C LYS A 174 -1.82 -10.00 -8.81
N ILE A 175 -0.69 -10.35 -9.43
CA ILE A 175 0.51 -9.50 -9.42
C ILE A 175 0.23 -8.18 -10.14
N GLU A 176 -0.43 -8.25 -11.30
CA GLU A 176 -0.84 -7.07 -12.08
C GLU A 176 -1.79 -6.15 -11.28
N LEU A 177 -2.71 -6.73 -10.49
CA LEU A 177 -3.60 -5.98 -9.60
C LEU A 177 -2.84 -5.08 -8.61
N ILE A 178 -1.68 -5.51 -8.12
CA ILE A 178 -0.85 -4.75 -7.15
C ILE A 178 0.44 -4.18 -7.77
N ALA A 179 0.62 -4.31 -9.09
CA ALA A 179 1.80 -3.87 -9.78
C ALA A 179 2.13 -2.38 -9.54
N PRO A 180 1.14 -1.46 -9.55
CA PRO A 180 1.41 -0.05 -9.23
C PRO A 180 1.95 0.16 -7.81
N GLU A 181 1.45 -0.57 -6.81
CA GLU A 181 1.91 -0.46 -5.43
C GLU A 181 3.28 -1.09 -5.19
N LEU A 182 3.64 -2.12 -5.97
CA LEU A 182 4.98 -2.71 -5.97
C LEU A 182 6.00 -1.83 -6.73
N GLY A 183 5.52 -0.94 -7.61
CA GLY A 183 6.38 -0.13 -8.48
C GLY A 183 6.76 -0.82 -9.79
N LEU A 184 6.09 -1.91 -10.14
CA LEU A 184 6.34 -2.64 -11.38
C LEU A 184 5.98 -1.77 -12.60
N PRO A 185 6.83 -1.76 -13.65
CA PRO A 185 6.49 -1.09 -14.90
C PRO A 185 5.32 -1.81 -15.59
N PRO A 186 4.48 -1.12 -16.40
CA PRO A 186 3.40 -1.78 -17.16
C PRO A 186 3.88 -2.92 -18.06
N THR A 187 5.13 -2.86 -18.52
CA THR A 187 5.79 -3.86 -19.37
C THR A 187 6.48 -4.98 -18.57
N PHE A 188 6.26 -5.10 -17.25
CA PHE A 188 6.98 -6.08 -16.43
C PHE A 188 6.82 -7.53 -16.94
N LYS A 189 5.66 -7.87 -17.52
CA LYS A 189 5.39 -9.19 -18.11
C LYS A 189 6.28 -9.51 -19.31
N THR A 190 6.59 -8.52 -20.13
CA THR A 190 7.33 -8.70 -21.39
C THR A 190 8.81 -8.34 -21.29
N CYS A 191 9.21 -7.52 -20.32
CA CYS A 191 10.59 -7.07 -20.15
C CYS A 191 11.23 -7.63 -18.88
N LEU A 192 10.61 -7.40 -17.71
CA LEU A 192 11.23 -7.74 -16.43
C LEU A 192 11.21 -9.25 -16.15
N ILE A 193 10.09 -9.93 -16.37
CA ILE A 193 10.02 -11.38 -16.14
C ILE A 193 10.97 -12.15 -17.08
N PRO A 194 10.95 -11.92 -18.41
CA PRO A 194 11.86 -12.62 -19.34
C PRO A 194 13.34 -12.22 -19.17
N GLY A 195 13.64 -11.07 -18.57
CA GLY A 195 15.01 -10.65 -18.26
C GLY A 195 15.67 -11.42 -17.13
N TYR A 196 14.89 -12.18 -16.34
CA TYR A 196 15.38 -12.96 -15.20
C TYR A 196 14.89 -14.43 -15.23
N PRO A 197 15.19 -15.20 -16.29
CA PRO A 197 14.72 -16.58 -16.44
C PRO A 197 15.26 -17.54 -15.36
N GLN A 198 16.40 -17.20 -14.74
CA GLN A 198 16.96 -17.94 -13.60
C GLN A 198 16.13 -17.84 -12.32
N PHE A 199 15.23 -16.85 -12.24
CA PHE A 199 14.38 -16.63 -11.07
C PHE A 199 12.91 -16.89 -11.37
N PHE A 200 12.45 -16.62 -12.59
CA PHE A 200 11.04 -16.61 -12.93
C PHE A 200 10.71 -17.47 -14.15
N SER A 201 9.60 -18.17 -14.06
CA SER A 201 8.92 -18.76 -15.23
C SER A 201 7.43 -18.43 -15.22
N VAL A 202 6.81 -18.48 -16.40
CA VAL A 202 5.37 -18.35 -16.55
C VAL A 202 4.80 -19.70 -16.95
N GLN A 203 3.87 -20.21 -16.15
CA GLN A 203 3.22 -21.50 -16.38
C GLN A 203 1.71 -21.31 -16.55
N ASN A 204 1.14 -21.91 -17.59
CA ASN A 204 -0.31 -21.93 -17.80
C ASN A 204 -0.90 -23.17 -17.10
N ILE A 205 -1.78 -22.94 -16.11
CA ILE A 205 -2.45 -24.00 -15.37
C ILE A 205 -3.95 -23.78 -15.51
N ARG A 206 -4.61 -24.67 -16.26
CA ARG A 206 -6.07 -24.63 -16.50
C ARG A 206 -6.54 -23.28 -17.06
N GLY A 207 -5.76 -22.68 -17.96
CA GLY A 207 -6.10 -21.42 -18.61
C GLY A 207 -5.72 -20.16 -17.82
N VAL A 208 -5.09 -20.31 -16.64
CA VAL A 208 -4.60 -19.19 -15.84
C VAL A 208 -3.08 -19.18 -15.88
N GLU A 209 -2.49 -18.03 -16.19
CA GLU A 209 -1.04 -17.83 -16.15
C GLU A 209 -0.57 -17.58 -14.71
N TYR A 210 0.42 -18.33 -14.28
CA TYR A 210 1.08 -18.19 -12.98
C TYR A 210 2.52 -17.75 -13.18
N LEU A 211 2.96 -16.80 -12.37
CA LEU A 211 4.38 -16.54 -12.18
C LEU A 211 4.89 -17.53 -11.14
N CYS A 212 5.90 -18.32 -11.50
CA CYS A 212 6.53 -19.30 -10.64
C CYS A 212 7.96 -18.88 -10.29
N LEU A 213 8.40 -19.21 -9.08
CA LEU A 213 9.78 -19.07 -8.66
C LEU A 213 10.56 -20.32 -9.06
N GLU A 214 11.62 -20.15 -9.85
CA GLU A 214 12.48 -21.26 -10.31
C GLU A 214 13.51 -21.67 -9.24
N SER A 215 14.12 -20.68 -8.58
CA SER A 215 15.18 -20.92 -7.60
C SER A 215 14.86 -20.28 -6.25
N TRP A 216 14.74 -21.13 -5.23
CA TRP A 216 14.65 -20.69 -3.84
C TRP A 216 15.98 -20.15 -3.35
N ASP A 217 15.94 -19.01 -2.66
CA ASP A 217 17.13 -18.36 -2.12
C ASP A 217 16.94 -18.07 -0.65
N SER A 218 17.59 -18.89 0.17
CA SER A 218 17.50 -18.79 1.62
C SER A 218 18.03 -17.48 2.18
N SER A 219 18.90 -16.76 1.45
CA SER A 219 19.38 -15.43 1.88
C SER A 219 18.27 -14.38 1.83
N LEU A 220 17.23 -14.60 1.01
CA LEU A 220 16.05 -13.73 0.95
C LEU A 220 14.98 -14.09 1.98
N ALA A 221 15.08 -15.25 2.64
CA ALA A 221 14.10 -15.73 3.61
C ALA A 221 14.20 -15.01 4.99
N ILE A 222 14.63 -13.75 4.98
CA ILE A 222 14.75 -12.86 6.13
C ILE A 222 13.69 -11.77 5.95
N THR A 223 12.83 -11.59 6.94
CA THR A 223 11.77 -10.57 6.89
C THR A 223 12.34 -9.17 7.07
N THR A 224 11.64 -8.17 6.55
CA THR A 224 11.95 -6.74 6.77
C THR A 224 12.04 -6.40 8.26
N ARG A 225 11.24 -7.10 9.07
CA ARG A 225 11.24 -6.98 10.53
C ARG A 225 12.50 -7.55 11.18
N GLU A 226 13.05 -8.64 10.65
CA GLU A 226 14.33 -9.20 11.10
C GLU A 226 15.51 -8.34 10.65
N GLU A 227 15.51 -7.89 9.39
CA GLU A 227 16.54 -6.98 8.84
C GLU A 227 16.70 -5.70 9.70
N LYS A 228 15.60 -5.11 10.15
CA LYS A 228 15.63 -3.93 11.03
C LYS A 228 16.16 -4.23 12.43
N LEU A 229 15.92 -5.44 12.95
CA LEU A 229 16.39 -5.82 14.28
C LEU A 229 17.92 -5.97 14.30
N ASP A 230 18.51 -6.50 13.23
CA ASP A 230 19.97 -6.66 13.12
C ASP A 230 20.71 -5.31 13.03
N LEU A 231 20.04 -4.28 12.49
CA LEU A 231 20.57 -2.91 12.45
C LEU A 231 20.46 -2.16 13.78
N GLU A 232 19.45 -2.49 14.60
CA GLU A 232 19.27 -1.92 15.94
C GLU A 232 20.12 -2.73 16.94
N THR A 233 21.41 -2.41 17.10
CA THR A 233 22.34 -3.08 18.04
C THR A 233 21.70 -3.22 19.42
N ILE A 234 21.34 -4.44 19.83
CA ILE A 234 20.58 -4.68 21.05
C ILE A 234 21.53 -4.60 22.25
N PRO A 235 21.44 -3.60 23.15
CA PRO A 235 22.16 -3.63 24.41
C PRO A 235 21.69 -4.85 25.21
N VAL A 236 22.63 -5.62 25.78
CA VAL A 236 22.34 -6.88 26.50
C VAL A 236 21.31 -6.69 27.63
N ASP A 237 21.26 -5.48 28.23
CA ASP A 237 20.32 -5.11 29.28
C ASP A 237 18.93 -4.67 28.77
N ALA A 238 18.83 -4.26 27.51
CA ALA A 238 17.58 -3.80 26.90
C ALA A 238 16.62 -4.98 26.57
N LYS A 239 17.13 -6.21 26.49
CA LYS A 239 16.33 -7.44 26.35
C LYS A 239 15.33 -7.65 27.49
N LYS A 240 15.49 -6.95 28.63
CA LYS A 240 14.60 -7.03 29.80
C LYS A 240 13.66 -5.82 29.95
N SER A 241 13.87 -4.73 29.21
CA SER A 241 13.10 -3.49 29.40
C SER A 241 11.84 -3.48 28.53
N PHE A 242 10.69 -3.49 29.18
CA PHE A 242 9.39 -3.34 28.54
C PHE A 242 8.97 -1.87 28.57
N SER A 243 8.69 -1.28 27.40
CA SER A 243 8.15 0.08 27.38
C SER A 243 6.68 0.06 27.81
N LYS A 244 6.23 1.14 28.47
CA LYS A 244 4.81 1.36 28.80
C LYS A 244 3.88 1.27 27.58
N ASP A 245 4.44 1.42 26.38
CA ASP A 245 3.74 1.39 25.10
C ASP A 245 3.61 -0.01 24.48
N GLY A 246 3.93 -1.11 25.19
CA GLY A 246 3.79 -2.46 24.62
C GLY A 246 4.98 -2.93 23.80
N ASN A 247 5.98 -2.08 23.57
CA ASN A 247 7.19 -2.43 22.86
C ASN A 247 8.12 -3.29 23.72
N PHE A 248 8.66 -4.32 23.10
CA PHE A 248 9.59 -5.28 23.70
C PHE A 248 10.73 -5.52 22.72
N LEU A 249 11.97 -5.34 23.17
CA LEU A 249 13.16 -5.62 22.37
C LEU A 249 13.47 -7.11 22.45
N GLY A 250 12.86 -7.88 21.55
CA GLY A 250 13.01 -9.32 21.49
C GLY A 250 13.15 -9.84 20.06
N PRO A 251 13.73 -11.04 19.89
CA PRO A 251 14.01 -11.63 18.59
C PRO A 251 12.75 -11.92 17.77
N PHE A 252 11.57 -11.89 18.37
CA PHE A 252 10.28 -12.20 17.73
C PHE A 252 9.24 -11.07 17.81
N ALA A 253 9.64 -9.91 18.32
CA ALA A 253 8.75 -8.79 18.58
C ALA A 253 8.57 -7.88 17.36
N PHE A 254 7.34 -7.43 17.13
CA PHE A 254 7.01 -6.36 16.18
C PHE A 254 7.15 -4.99 16.85
N LYS A 255 7.53 -3.98 16.07
CA LYS A 255 7.48 -2.59 16.51
C LYS A 255 6.03 -2.12 16.57
N LEU A 256 5.56 -1.78 17.76
CA LEU A 256 4.22 -1.26 17.99
C LEU A 256 4.26 0.26 18.07
N LYS A 257 3.31 0.91 17.40
CA LYS A 257 3.00 2.33 17.59
C LYS A 257 1.53 2.43 17.95
N PHE A 258 1.18 3.14 19.01
CA PHE A 258 -0.23 3.34 19.39
C PHE A 258 -0.63 4.82 19.19
N PRO A 259 -1.89 5.10 18.84
CA PRO A 259 -2.35 6.46 18.64
C PRO A 259 -2.34 7.26 19.94
N ALA A 260 -2.12 8.57 19.83
CA ALA A 260 -2.19 9.49 20.96
C ALA A 260 -3.55 9.33 21.70
N GLY A 261 -3.48 9.04 23.00
CA GLY A 261 -4.66 8.82 23.84
C GLY A 261 -5.12 7.37 23.98
N PHE A 262 -4.52 6.40 23.26
CA PHE A 262 -4.72 4.99 23.58
C PHE A 262 -4.05 4.67 24.92
N ARG A 263 -4.87 4.32 25.92
CA ARG A 263 -4.40 3.95 27.27
C ARG A 263 -4.71 2.48 27.52
N PRO A 264 -3.80 1.56 27.17
CA PRO A 264 -4.01 0.14 27.39
C PRO A 264 -4.05 -0.16 28.90
N ASN A 265 -4.92 -1.07 29.31
CA ASN A 265 -4.92 -1.56 30.69
C ASN A 265 -3.81 -2.60 30.89
N LYS A 266 -3.47 -2.90 32.16
CA LYS A 266 -2.41 -3.85 32.51
C LYS A 266 -2.60 -5.22 31.87
N LYS A 267 -3.84 -5.73 31.83
CA LYS A 267 -4.18 -7.01 31.22
C LYS A 267 -3.87 -7.05 29.71
N TYR A 268 -4.22 -6.01 28.96
CA TYR A 268 -3.91 -5.90 27.55
C TYR A 268 -2.39 -5.90 27.32
N ILE A 269 -1.67 -5.14 28.13
CA ILE A 269 -0.21 -5.07 28.09
C ILE A 269 0.43 -6.45 28.32
N GLU A 270 -0.04 -7.20 29.30
CA GLU A 270 0.43 -8.58 29.57
C GLU A 270 0.13 -9.53 28.40
N GLU A 271 -1.06 -9.43 27.80
CA GLU A 271 -1.43 -10.22 26.61
C GLU A 271 -0.54 -9.89 25.40
N VAL A 272 -0.28 -8.61 25.14
CA VAL A 272 0.64 -8.16 24.09
C VAL A 272 2.06 -8.65 24.36
N LEU A 273 2.55 -8.56 25.59
CA LEU A 273 3.88 -9.03 25.96
C LEU A 273 4.04 -10.54 25.72
N LYS A 274 3.04 -11.33 26.14
CA LYS A 274 3.03 -12.78 25.88
C LYS A 274 3.05 -13.08 24.38
N TRP A 275 2.31 -12.30 23.58
CA TRP A 275 2.29 -12.45 22.13
C TRP A 275 3.61 -12.02 21.46
N GLN A 276 4.25 -10.94 21.92
CA GLN A 276 5.55 -10.48 21.42
C GLN A 276 6.65 -11.51 21.68
N LYS A 277 6.65 -12.15 22.86
CA LYS A 277 7.62 -13.20 23.24
C LYS A 277 7.42 -14.55 22.52
N MET A 278 6.23 -14.80 21.99
CA MET A 278 5.93 -16.04 21.25
C MET A 278 6.89 -16.20 20.07
N ALA A 279 7.26 -17.44 19.72
CA ALA A 279 8.06 -17.72 18.52
C ALA A 279 7.47 -17.03 17.28
N PHE A 280 8.32 -16.48 16.43
CA PHE A 280 7.93 -15.81 15.19
C PHE A 280 7.91 -16.85 14.05
N PRO A 281 6.74 -17.27 13.56
CA PRO A 281 6.69 -18.19 12.43
C PRO A 281 6.97 -17.39 11.17
N SER A 282 8.11 -17.67 10.52
CA SER A 282 8.54 -16.93 9.33
C SER A 282 7.49 -17.01 8.20
N PRO A 283 7.19 -15.88 7.53
CA PRO A 283 6.36 -15.85 6.32
C PRO A 283 6.83 -16.79 5.21
N TYR A 284 8.13 -17.08 5.16
CA TYR A 284 8.78 -17.92 4.16
C TYR A 284 8.71 -19.42 4.48
N LEU A 285 8.18 -19.80 5.64
CA LEU A 285 7.86 -21.20 5.93
C LEU A 285 6.51 -21.57 5.30
N ASN A 286 6.42 -22.80 4.79
CA ASN A 286 5.22 -23.28 4.13
C ASN A 286 3.99 -23.24 5.06
N ALA A 287 2.93 -22.53 4.68
CA ALA A 287 1.77 -22.34 5.56
C ALA A 287 0.94 -23.63 5.79
N ARG A 288 1.20 -24.73 5.06
CA ARG A 288 0.59 -26.05 5.32
C ARG A 288 0.96 -26.59 6.69
N GLN A 289 2.13 -26.20 7.22
CA GLN A 289 2.64 -26.64 8.52
C GLN A 289 1.87 -26.05 9.71
N PHE A 290 1.03 -25.04 9.49
CA PHE A 290 0.33 -24.33 10.56
C PHE A 290 -1.17 -24.62 10.55
N GLU A 291 -1.64 -25.22 11.64
CA GLU A 291 -3.06 -25.46 11.86
C GLU A 291 -3.82 -24.13 12.00
N PRO A 292 -4.92 -23.91 11.24
CA PRO A 292 -5.75 -22.72 11.35
C PRO A 292 -6.20 -22.45 12.80
N ALA A 293 -6.52 -21.19 13.10
CA ALA A 293 -7.02 -20.73 14.40
C ALA A 293 -6.05 -20.85 15.61
N THR A 294 -4.88 -21.48 15.48
CA THR A 294 -3.84 -21.49 16.53
C THR A 294 -3.25 -20.09 16.77
N PRO A 295 -2.73 -19.79 17.97
CA PRO A 295 -2.02 -18.53 18.22
C PRO A 295 -0.81 -18.32 17.31
N GLN A 296 -0.09 -19.39 16.98
CA GLN A 296 1.03 -19.37 16.03
C GLN A 296 0.56 -19.02 14.61
N ALA A 297 -0.50 -19.65 14.09
CA ALA A 297 -1.04 -19.29 12.79
C ALA A 297 -1.53 -17.83 12.73
N ARG A 298 -2.11 -17.32 13.82
CA ARG A 298 -2.48 -15.89 13.92
C ARG A 298 -1.26 -14.97 13.90
N LYS A 299 -0.17 -15.31 14.60
CA LYS A 299 1.08 -14.54 14.57
C LYS A 299 1.74 -14.60 13.19
N ARG A 300 1.73 -15.76 12.52
CA ARG A 300 2.19 -15.91 11.14
C ARG A 300 1.38 -15.04 10.17
N ALA A 301 0.06 -15.01 10.28
CA ALA A 301 -0.77 -14.16 9.42
C ALA A 301 -0.40 -12.67 9.55
N VAL A 302 -0.10 -12.21 10.78
CA VAL A 302 0.42 -10.85 11.01
C VAL A 302 1.80 -10.66 10.38
N ALA A 303 2.69 -11.65 10.50
CA ALA A 303 4.01 -11.61 9.87
C ALA A 303 3.94 -11.53 8.34
N VAL A 304 3.06 -12.31 7.71
CA VAL A 304 2.86 -12.28 6.25
C VAL A 304 2.28 -10.94 5.80
N LEU A 305 1.29 -10.40 6.50
CA LEU A 305 0.72 -9.09 6.17
C LEU A 305 1.74 -7.96 6.36
N HIS A 306 2.56 -8.04 7.41
CA HIS A 306 3.66 -7.10 7.65
C HIS A 306 4.68 -7.16 6.51
N GLU A 307 5.13 -8.35 6.12
CA GLU A 307 6.10 -8.51 5.04
C GLU A 307 5.52 -8.09 3.68
N LEU A 308 4.29 -8.50 3.34
CA LEU A 308 3.62 -8.11 2.10
C LEU A 308 3.49 -6.59 1.97
N LEU A 309 3.04 -5.90 3.03
CA LEU A 309 2.99 -4.44 3.03
C LEU A 309 4.39 -3.86 2.90
N SER A 310 5.39 -4.45 3.56
CA SER A 310 6.79 -4.01 3.47
C SER A 310 7.38 -4.10 2.07
N LEU A 311 6.88 -4.98 1.19
CA LEU A 311 7.30 -5.06 -0.21
C LEU A 311 6.73 -3.95 -1.10
N THR A 312 5.64 -3.30 -0.69
CA THR A 312 5.06 -2.17 -1.44
C THR A 312 5.91 -0.91 -1.29
N MET A 313 5.89 -0.02 -2.28
CA MET A 313 6.67 1.23 -2.26
C MET A 313 6.28 2.11 -1.07
N GLU A 314 4.98 2.29 -0.87
CA GLU A 314 4.43 3.16 0.17
C GLU A 314 4.05 2.41 1.45
N LYS A 315 4.43 1.14 1.61
CA LYS A 315 4.17 0.36 2.84
C LYS A 315 2.67 0.32 3.23
N ARG A 316 1.82 0.30 2.21
CA ARG A 316 0.35 0.30 2.32
C ARG A 316 -0.30 -0.40 1.14
N LEU A 317 -1.49 -0.94 1.35
CA LEU A 317 -2.29 -1.59 0.31
C LEU A 317 -3.78 -1.49 0.65
N THR A 318 -4.66 -1.49 -0.36
CA THR A 318 -6.10 -1.52 -0.10
C THR A 318 -6.56 -2.88 0.42
N SER A 319 -7.61 -2.91 1.23
CA SER A 319 -8.05 -4.14 1.90
C SER A 319 -8.55 -5.21 0.94
N ASP A 320 -9.17 -4.81 -0.17
CA ASP A 320 -9.61 -5.69 -1.26
C ASP A 320 -8.42 -6.31 -2.01
N LYS A 321 -7.36 -5.53 -2.24
CA LYS A 321 -6.12 -6.02 -2.85
C LYS A 321 -5.40 -7.01 -1.92
N LEU A 322 -5.40 -6.78 -0.61
CA LEU A 322 -4.89 -7.77 0.36
C LEU A 322 -5.70 -9.08 0.34
N ASP A 323 -7.03 -8.97 0.33
CA ASP A 323 -7.93 -10.12 0.33
C ASP A 323 -7.81 -10.96 -0.96
N ALA A 324 -7.42 -10.34 -2.08
CA ALA A 324 -7.16 -11.05 -3.33
C ALA A 324 -6.09 -12.15 -3.20
N PHE A 325 -5.17 -12.04 -2.24
CA PHE A 325 -4.12 -13.03 -1.97
C PHE A 325 -4.46 -14.01 -0.83
N HIS A 326 -5.73 -14.07 -0.43
CA HIS A 326 -6.18 -14.91 0.68
C HIS A 326 -5.71 -16.35 0.57
N ASN A 327 -5.82 -16.95 -0.62
CA ASN A 327 -5.50 -18.36 -0.85
C ASN A 327 -3.99 -18.61 -0.94
N GLU A 328 -3.27 -17.74 -1.65
CA GLU A 328 -1.83 -17.84 -1.87
C GLU A 328 -1.05 -17.75 -0.56
N TYR A 329 -1.55 -16.99 0.42
CA TYR A 329 -0.88 -16.77 1.70
C TYR A 329 -1.57 -17.41 2.90
N LYS A 330 -2.68 -18.13 2.68
CA LYS A 330 -3.52 -18.73 3.74
C LYS A 330 -3.94 -17.67 4.78
N LEU A 331 -4.42 -16.52 4.30
CA LEU A 331 -4.86 -15.42 5.17
C LEU A 331 -6.10 -15.82 5.99
N PRO A 332 -6.38 -15.15 7.12
CA PRO A 332 -7.58 -15.44 7.90
C PRO A 332 -8.84 -14.98 7.17
N CYS A 333 -9.91 -15.80 7.16
CA CYS A 333 -11.20 -15.43 6.56
C CYS A 333 -11.79 -14.12 7.14
N LYS A 334 -11.42 -13.76 8.37
CA LYS A 334 -11.77 -12.48 9.01
C LYS A 334 -10.59 -11.52 8.97
N LEU A 335 -10.08 -11.21 7.78
CA LEU A 335 -8.88 -10.38 7.57
C LEU A 335 -8.98 -9.01 8.25
N LEU A 336 -10.09 -8.29 8.06
CA LEU A 336 -10.30 -6.98 8.71
C LEU A 336 -10.26 -7.08 10.23
N LEU A 337 -10.83 -8.13 10.81
CA LEU A 337 -10.78 -8.35 12.26
C LEU A 337 -9.34 -8.64 12.72
N CYS A 338 -8.54 -9.35 11.92
CA CYS A 338 -7.12 -9.55 12.19
C CYS A 338 -6.38 -8.21 12.23
N LEU A 339 -6.57 -7.37 11.22
CA LEU A 339 -5.93 -6.05 11.13
C LEU A 339 -6.34 -5.14 12.31
N VAL A 340 -7.64 -5.05 12.62
CA VAL A 340 -8.15 -4.24 13.74
C VAL A 340 -7.64 -4.73 15.10
N LYS A 341 -7.51 -6.06 15.29
CA LYS A 341 -6.94 -6.61 16.54
C LYS A 341 -5.47 -6.25 16.71
N ASN A 342 -4.73 -6.07 15.61
CA ASN A 342 -3.31 -5.74 15.59
C ASN A 342 -3.07 -4.26 15.23
N HIS A 343 -3.90 -3.36 15.77
CA HIS A 343 -3.85 -1.92 15.50
C HIS A 343 -2.59 -1.19 15.99
N GLY A 344 -1.73 -1.88 16.76
CA GLY A 344 -0.39 -1.39 17.09
C GLY A 344 0.59 -1.47 15.90
N ILE A 345 0.29 -2.33 14.92
CA ILE A 345 1.12 -2.59 13.74
C ILE A 345 0.46 -1.99 12.49
N PHE A 346 -0.85 -2.21 12.35
CA PHE A 346 -1.61 -1.78 11.18
C PHE A 346 -2.55 -0.63 11.49
N TYR A 347 -2.72 0.27 10.54
CA TYR A 347 -3.78 1.28 10.56
C TYR A 347 -4.67 1.13 9.33
N ILE A 348 -5.99 1.18 9.51
CA ILE A 348 -6.99 1.15 8.43
C ILE A 348 -7.66 2.52 8.33
N THR A 349 -7.71 3.08 7.12
CA THR A 349 -8.42 4.32 6.82
C THR A 349 -9.44 4.15 5.71
N ASN A 350 -10.55 4.88 5.83
CA ASN A 350 -11.62 4.97 4.84
C ASN A 350 -11.66 6.35 4.17
N LYS A 351 -10.58 7.14 4.24
CA LYS A 351 -10.49 8.47 3.62
C LYS A 351 -10.43 8.43 2.08
N GLY A 352 -10.18 7.27 1.49
CA GLY A 352 -10.23 7.02 0.05
C GLY A 352 -11.53 6.35 -0.39
N ALA A 353 -11.63 6.08 -1.69
CA ALA A 353 -12.75 5.31 -2.25
C ALA A 353 -12.79 3.86 -1.72
N ARG A 354 -11.63 3.32 -1.33
CA ARG A 354 -11.47 1.99 -0.74
C ARG A 354 -10.72 2.08 0.58
N SER A 355 -11.00 1.14 1.48
CA SER A 355 -10.27 1.03 2.75
C SER A 355 -8.80 0.71 2.49
N THR A 356 -7.90 1.52 3.05
CA THR A 356 -6.44 1.36 2.88
C THR A 356 -5.80 0.95 4.19
N VAL A 357 -4.92 -0.04 4.14
CA VAL A 357 -4.18 -0.59 5.28
C VAL A 357 -2.74 -0.10 5.20
N PHE A 358 -2.26 0.50 6.28
CA PHE A 358 -0.91 1.05 6.43
C PHE A 358 -0.10 0.20 7.41
N LEU A 359 1.20 0.05 7.13
CA LEU A 359 2.17 -0.43 8.09
C LEU A 359 2.71 0.75 8.93
N LYS A 360 2.30 0.85 10.19
CA LYS A 360 2.54 2.06 11.01
C LYS A 360 4.01 2.32 11.30
N GLU A 361 4.81 1.27 11.48
CA GLU A 361 6.24 1.42 11.75
C GLU A 361 7.00 2.10 10.60
N ALA A 362 6.46 2.08 9.38
CA ALA A 362 7.07 2.69 8.21
C ALA A 362 6.84 4.20 8.12
N TYR A 363 6.04 4.78 9.01
CA TYR A 363 5.65 6.18 8.98
C TYR A 363 6.07 6.92 10.24
N ASP A 364 6.47 8.17 10.06
CA ASP A 364 6.55 9.17 11.14
C ASP A 364 5.59 10.31 10.82
N GLY A 365 4.52 10.37 11.62
CA GLY A 365 3.31 11.11 11.29
C GLY A 365 2.76 10.76 9.90
N HIS A 366 2.80 11.72 8.99
CA HIS A 366 2.33 11.55 7.60
C HIS A 366 3.44 11.21 6.61
N ASN A 367 4.70 11.17 7.06
CA ASN A 367 5.87 10.96 6.22
C ASN A 367 6.27 9.49 6.20
N LEU A 368 6.58 8.97 5.01
CA LEU A 368 7.16 7.65 4.83
C LEU A 368 8.66 7.70 5.13
N LEU A 369 9.13 6.82 6.02
CA LEU A 369 10.51 6.82 6.52
C LEU A 369 11.53 6.41 5.47
N ASP A 370 11.25 5.33 4.74
CA ASP A 370 12.15 4.79 3.71
C ASP A 370 11.47 4.84 2.34
N LYS A 371 12.05 5.66 1.45
CA LYS A 371 11.54 5.88 0.09
C LYS A 371 12.45 5.19 -0.91
N CYS A 372 11.84 4.36 -1.74
CA CYS A 372 12.55 3.77 -2.87
C CYS A 372 12.95 4.85 -3.90
N PRO A 373 13.97 4.59 -4.75
CA PRO A 373 14.40 5.51 -5.82
C PRO A 373 13.26 6.15 -6.62
N LEU A 374 12.22 5.39 -6.95
CA LEU A 374 11.09 5.90 -7.71
C LEU A 374 10.23 6.91 -6.94
N LEU A 375 10.00 6.69 -5.64
CA LEU A 375 9.31 7.67 -4.79
C LEU A 375 10.15 8.94 -4.58
N LYS A 376 11.47 8.81 -4.43
CA LYS A 376 12.38 9.97 -4.35
C LYS A 376 12.33 10.83 -5.61
N PHE A 377 12.31 10.18 -6.77
CA PHE A 377 12.10 10.84 -8.05
C PHE A 377 10.74 11.57 -8.10
N TYR A 378 9.66 10.91 -7.68
CA TYR A 378 8.34 11.54 -7.61
C TYR A 378 8.30 12.77 -6.71
N ASP A 379 8.92 12.70 -5.53
CA ASP A 379 9.02 13.84 -4.62
C ASP A 379 9.81 15.00 -5.23
N ARG A 380 10.92 14.69 -5.92
CA ARG A 380 11.70 15.69 -6.67
C ARG A 380 10.86 16.36 -7.76
N PHE A 381 10.10 15.59 -8.53
CA PHE A 381 9.21 16.17 -9.55
C PHE A 381 8.11 17.03 -8.93
N VAL A 382 7.48 16.56 -7.85
CA VAL A 382 6.42 17.29 -7.13
C VAL A 382 6.96 18.56 -6.46
N SER A 383 8.24 18.62 -6.09
CA SER A 383 8.81 19.83 -5.49
C SER A 383 8.73 21.07 -6.40
N LEU A 384 8.60 20.88 -7.73
CA LEU A 384 8.45 21.95 -8.71
C LEU A 384 7.20 22.81 -8.53
N ILE A 385 6.20 22.32 -7.80
CA ILE A 385 4.99 23.08 -7.45
C ILE A 385 5.10 23.81 -6.10
N GLY A 386 6.32 23.97 -5.57
CA GLY A 386 6.58 24.68 -4.31
C GLY A 386 6.29 23.85 -3.06
N ARG A 387 6.22 22.52 -3.17
CA ARG A 387 6.21 21.65 -1.99
C ARG A 387 7.65 21.40 -1.53
N PRO A 388 7.96 21.54 -0.22
CA PRO A 388 9.27 21.19 0.29
C PRO A 388 9.59 19.72 -0.04
N CYS A 389 10.73 19.48 -0.69
CA CYS A 389 11.34 18.15 -0.74
C CYS A 389 12.06 17.95 0.60
N PHE A 390 11.57 17.06 1.45
CA PHE A 390 12.13 16.87 2.80
C PHE A 390 13.43 16.04 2.82
N ASP A 391 13.90 15.57 1.66
CA ASP A 391 15.11 14.74 1.55
C ASP A 391 16.39 15.57 1.26
N ALA A 392 16.37 16.89 1.49
CA ALA A 392 17.53 17.76 1.30
C ALA A 392 18.58 17.69 2.44
N SER A 393 18.85 16.48 2.96
CA SER A 393 19.97 16.22 3.86
C SER A 393 20.86 15.14 3.23
N ASN A 394 21.61 15.54 2.20
CA ASN A 394 22.89 14.97 1.75
C ASN A 394 23.27 15.59 0.38
N SER A 395 23.48 16.91 0.35
CA SER A 395 24.42 17.50 -0.61
C SER A 395 25.70 17.78 0.15
N VAL A 396 26.65 16.84 0.04
CA VAL A 396 28.04 17.03 0.47
C VAL A 396 28.59 18.26 -0.24
N GLN A 397 29.17 19.15 0.56
CA GLN A 397 29.88 20.35 0.13
C GLN A 397 31.02 19.93 -0.83
N VAL A 398 31.13 20.62 -1.96
CA VAL A 398 32.38 20.68 -2.74
C VAL A 398 33.29 21.70 -2.11
#